data_AF-A0A527XEZ6-F1
#
_entry.id   AF-A0A527XEZ6-F1
#
_cell.length_a   1.000
_cell.length_b   1.000
_cell.length_c   1.000
_cell.angle_alpha   90.00
_cell.angle_beta   90.00
_cell.angle_gamma   90.00
#
_symmetry.space_group_name_H-M   'P 1'
#
loop_
_entity.id
_entity.type
_entity.pdbx_description
1 polymer ?
#
loop_
_entity_poly.entity_id
_entity_poly.type
_entity_poly.pdbx_seq_one_letter_code
_entity_poly.pdbx_strand_id
1 'polypeptide(L)' 'MTGKTWAYEDFAEGASLDLGSKDVSAAEIIEFASEFDPQPMHLDEEAGKASILGGLSASGWHTCAMFM' A
#
# COMPACT_ATOMS: atom_id res chain seq x y z
N MET A 1 16.25 -5.13 -0.50
CA MET A 1 16.58 -4.72 0.88
C MET A 1 18.08 -4.60 1.01
N THR A 2 18.59 -3.37 1.16
CA THR A 2 20.03 -3.16 1.41
C THR A 2 20.40 -3.85 2.72
N GLY A 3 21.42 -4.70 2.74
CA GLY A 3 21.88 -5.39 3.96
C GLY A 3 22.51 -4.46 5.03
N LYS A 4 22.20 -3.17 4.99
CA LYS A 4 22.69 -2.16 5.94
C LYS A 4 21.83 -2.21 7.20
N THR A 5 22.48 -2.40 8.34
CA THR A 5 21.89 -2.06 9.64
C THR A 5 22.06 -0.56 9.86
N TRP A 6 20.96 0.14 10.14
CA TRP A 6 20.96 1.57 10.38
C TRP A 6 21.09 1.87 11.87
N ALA A 7 21.94 2.83 12.23
CA ALA A 7 22.03 3.42 13.56
C ALA A 7 21.40 4.83 13.56
N TYR A 8 21.16 5.41 14.74
CA TYR A 8 20.58 6.76 14.85
C TYR A 8 21.46 7.81 14.16
N GLU A 9 22.78 7.67 14.26
CA GLU A 9 23.79 8.57 13.71
C GLU A 9 23.86 8.55 12.18
N ASP A 10 23.24 7.56 11.52
CA ASP A 10 23.14 7.53 10.06
C ASP A 10 22.07 8.48 9.51
N PHE A 11 21.17 8.98 10.36
CA PHE A 11 20.08 9.86 9.95
C PHE A 11 20.46 11.33 10.12
N ALA A 12 20.38 12.09 9.02
CA ALA A 12 20.58 13.53 9.01
C ALA A 12 19.30 14.24 8.58
N GLU A 13 19.09 15.47 9.06
CA GLU A 13 17.97 16.30 8.60
C GLU A 13 18.02 16.48 7.08
N GLY A 14 16.87 16.33 6.43
CA GLY A 14 16.75 16.40 4.97
C GLY A 14 17.19 15.14 4.22
N ALA A 15 17.63 14.07 4.91
CA ALA A 15 17.91 12.80 4.26
C ALA A 15 16.65 12.20 3.60
N SER A 16 16.83 11.57 2.45
CA SER A 16 15.80 10.84 1.72
C SER A 16 16.28 9.43 1.44
N LEU A 17 15.40 8.45 1.64
CA LEU A 17 15.66 7.05 1.35
C LEU A 17 14.79 6.63 0.17
N ASP A 18 15.42 6.17 -0.90
CA ASP A 18 14.73 5.52 -2.00
C ASP A 18 14.39 4.08 -1.61
N LEU A 19 13.09 3.81 -1.42
CA LEU A 19 12.56 2.50 -1.06
C LEU A 19 12.30 1.61 -2.28
N GLY A 20 12.41 2.16 -3.49
CA GLY A 20 12.02 1.51 -4.73
C GLY A 20 10.52 1.54 -4.99
N SER A 21 10.07 0.65 -5.87
CA SER A 21 8.69 0.55 -6.33
C SER A 21 8.15 -0.87 -6.19
N LYS A 22 6.86 -1.00 -5.90
CA LYS A 22 6.13 -2.27 -5.90
C LYS A 22 4.91 -2.13 -6.80
N ASP A 23 4.80 -3.03 -7.78
CA ASP A 23 3.57 -3.20 -8.53
C ASP A 23 2.56 -3.95 -7.68
N VAL A 24 1.34 -3.42 -7.59
CA VAL A 24 0.26 -3.98 -6.77
C VAL A 24 -0.84 -4.45 -7.71
N SER A 25 -1.12 -5.75 -7.68
CA SER A 25 -2.14 -6.34 -8.55
C SER A 25 -3.54 -6.22 -7.92
N ALA A 26 -4.57 -6.27 -8.76
CA ALA A 26 -5.97 -6.32 -8.29
C ALA A 26 -6.24 -7.52 -7.37
N ALA A 27 -5.61 -8.68 -7.64
CA ALA A 27 -5.74 -9.86 -6.79
C ALA A 27 -5.16 -9.62 -5.39
N GLU A 28 -3.99 -8.98 -5.29
CA GLU A 28 -3.36 -8.63 -4.01
C GLU A 28 -4.20 -7.61 -3.24
N ILE A 29 -4.81 -6.64 -3.93
CA ILE A 29 -5.76 -5.68 -3.35
C ILE A 29 -6.94 -6.40 -2.70
N ILE A 30 -7.59 -7.29 -3.45
CA ILE A 30 -8.78 -8.00 -3.00
C ILE A 30 -8.42 -8.97 -1.87
N GLU A 31 -7.29 -9.68 -1.97
CA GLU A 31 -6.81 -10.59 -0.93
C GLU A 31 -6.63 -9.85 0.40
N PHE A 32 -5.85 -8.77 0.42
CA PHE A 32 -5.65 -7.97 1.64
C PHE A 32 -6.97 -7.43 2.18
N ALA A 33 -7.79 -6.84 1.31
CA ALA A 33 -9.04 -6.23 1.73
C ALA A 33 -10.03 -7.25 2.29
N SER A 34 -10.05 -8.47 1.73
CA SER A 34 -10.95 -9.54 2.19
C SER A 34 -10.68 -9.94 3.64
N GLU A 35 -9.43 -9.80 4.10
CA GLU A 35 -9.02 -10.13 5.46
C GLU A 35 -9.08 -8.92 6.40
N PHE A 36 -8.65 -7.75 5.95
CA PHE A 36 -8.33 -6.64 6.86
C PHE A 36 -9.19 -5.37 6.68
N ASP A 37 -9.81 -5.16 5.51
CA ASP A 37 -10.60 -3.96 5.22
C ASP A 37 -11.65 -4.21 4.12
N PRO A 38 -12.71 -4.98 4.41
CA PRO A 38 -13.62 -5.52 3.38
C PRO A 38 -14.68 -4.50 2.95
N GLN A 39 -14.25 -3.26 2.69
CA GLN A 39 -15.13 -2.26 2.10
C GLN A 39 -15.36 -2.58 0.60
N PRO A 40 -16.57 -2.36 0.06
CA PRO A 40 -16.92 -2.81 -1.29
C PRO A 40 -15.97 -2.36 -2.41
N MET A 41 -15.47 -1.13 -2.34
CA MET A 41 -14.55 -0.56 -3.34
C MET A 41 -13.15 -1.20 -3.36
N HIS A 42 -12.83 -2.04 -2.38
CA HIS A 42 -11.58 -2.81 -2.30
C HIS A 42 -11.74 -4.26 -2.77
N LEU A 43 -12.97 -4.71 -2.99
CA LEU A 43 -13.30 -6.11 -3.30
C LEU A 43 -13.87 -6.28 -4.72
N ASP A 44 -14.47 -5.23 -5.27
CA ASP A 44 -15.19 -5.30 -6.54
C ASP A 44 -15.01 -4.02 -7.38
N GLU A 45 -14.83 -4.21 -8.68
CA GLU A 45 -14.59 -3.12 -9.64
C GLU A 45 -15.81 -2.21 -9.81
N GLU A 46 -17.01 -2.78 -9.86
CA GLU A 46 -18.24 -1.98 -10.08
C GLU A 46 -18.62 -1.21 -8.81
N ALA A 47 -18.44 -1.81 -7.63
CA ALA A 47 -18.53 -1.11 -6.36
C ALA A 47 -17.47 0.01 -6.26
N GLY A 48 -16.26 -0.23 -6.77
CA GLY A 48 -15.21 0.76 -6.90
C GLY A 48 -15.64 1.96 -7.77
N LYS A 49 -16.18 1.71 -8.96
CA LYS A 49 -16.72 2.74 -9.87
C LYS A 49 -17.88 3.53 -9.28
N ALA A 50 -18.72 2.89 -8.47
CA ALA A 50 -19.82 3.55 -7.76
C ALA A 50 -19.35 4.39 -6.55
N SER A 51 -18.09 4.24 -6.14
CA SER A 51 -17.49 5.01 -5.04
C SER A 51 -16.84 6.30 -5.54
N ILE A 52 -16.42 7.16 -4.60
CA ILE A 52 -15.65 8.37 -4.91
C ILE A 52 -14.28 8.10 -5.55
N LEU A 53 -13.79 6.85 -5.46
CA LEU A 53 -12.48 6.46 -5.96
C LEU A 53 -12.51 6.12 -7.47
N GLY A 54 -13.69 5.87 -8.04
CA GLY A 54 -13.89 5.72 -9.49
C GLY A 54 -13.41 4.39 -10.10
N GLY A 55 -13.02 3.41 -9.28
CA GLY A 55 -12.62 2.06 -9.71
C GLY A 55 -12.15 1.23 -8.51
N LEU A 56 -11.80 -0.05 -8.73
CA LEU A 56 -11.19 -0.87 -7.69
C LEU A 56 -9.94 -0.18 -7.15
N SER A 57 -9.87 -0.02 -5.84
CA SER A 57 -8.78 0.71 -5.18
C SER A 57 -8.20 -0.12 -4.05
N ALA A 58 -6.89 -0.01 -3.82
CA ALA A 58 -6.27 -0.61 -2.64
C ALA A 58 -6.81 0.04 -1.35
N SER A 59 -6.91 -0.75 -0.27
CA SER A 59 -7.11 -0.20 1.06
C SER A 59 -5.95 0.72 1.45
N GLY A 60 -6.24 1.83 2.14
CA GLY A 60 -5.20 2.66 2.75
C GLY A 60 -4.30 1.86 3.68
N TRP A 61 -4.86 0.90 4.43
CA TRP A 61 -4.08 0.02 5.30
C TRP A 61 -3.15 -0.92 4.53
N HIS A 62 -3.56 -1.36 3.35
CA HIS A 62 -2.69 -2.15 2.47
C HIS A 62 -1.47 -1.33 2.06
N THR A 63 -1.67 -0.07 1.66
CA THR A 63 -0.56 0.83 1.30
C THR A 63 0.38 1.12 2.48
N CYS A 64 -0.18 1.35 3.67
CA CYS A 64 0.58 1.50 4.90
C CYS A 64 1.43 0.26 5.21
N ALA A 65 0.85 -0.95 5.08
CA ALA A 65 1.53 -2.21 5.37
C ALA A 65 2.63 -2.56 4.35
N MET A 66 2.56 -2.02 3.13
CA MET A 66 3.64 -2.17 2.14
C MET A 66 4.79 -1.18 2.38
N PHE A 67 4.49 -0.01 2.93
CA PHE A 67 5.48 1.05 3.18
C PHE A 67 6.23 0.87 4.51
N MET A 68 5.51 0.57 5.59
CA MET A 68 6.06 0.44 6.95
C MET A 68 6.71 -0.91 7.18
#